data_AF-A0AA96LG15-F1
#
_entry.id   AF-A0AA96LG15-F1
#
_cell.length_a   1.000
_cell.length_b   1.000
_cell.length_c   1.000
_cell.angle_alpha   90.00
_cell.angle_beta   90.00
_cell.angle_gamma   90.00
#
_symmetry.space_group_name_H-M   'P 1'
#
loop_
_entity.id
_entity.type
_entity.pdbx_description
1 polymer ?
#
loop_
_entity_poly.entity_id
_entity_poly.type
_entity_poly.pdbx_seq_one_letter_code
_entity_poly.pdbx_strand_id
1 'polypeptide(L)'
;MLRPTGRSPQGFTERIKHAAGGWLHLLYGKAGDFLQSLHLVSGSRKLTVSAAARKRLQARLERELSWAAAAAEGTAATGPGDPLRACRTPGAPGAPGSPGAPGAPGAPGGFGMPGAGGFPGAAGAPGAPGSGGFPGFPGFPGWPGGGHGAAGAGSGGGPGPADPGEDDPGTGGPENPGSPAPGSSRPLTPEQAERLLRRIRRETAEGNRSNVTRTAAYWTFYRQHPELHWAFLAHMVSRNGGWNMTDLKGDFLPRLIGGAQRERIFEMLEAANALIFGDAYPQLLLYQESLKRGTNLSGYLRDLGVSLFMKAVWDDFWENRDPIVLTIGLIVNEQNYIQGRVVEDPHYRKHVLETPAFQAQAVLQLNQVLFPYRSSGPDGDSTGAAAAPQADGLVGLILEDFMDLDERISFGTKLYAILFGLAGAGEDVRRFAAGIPHTGSRSDYWPQVFAPHRKTPPVRFPKERLEGCGVVKGSERLYSPALADAWPDRPVTDPAVHDWCGGTSMLRYFRSIQAPFPVEITHEQCLALKKLELAALAGKLISP
;
A
#
# COMPACT_ATOMS: atom_id res chain seq x y z
N MET A 1 63.24 26.97 0.75
CA MET A 1 62.78 25.80 -0.03
C MET A 1 61.27 25.68 0.12
N LEU A 2 60.49 26.19 -0.84
CA LEU A 2 59.05 25.96 -0.93
C LEU A 2 58.82 25.28 -2.29
N ARG A 3 58.43 24.00 -2.26
CA ARG A 3 58.04 23.26 -3.47
C ARG A 3 56.61 23.66 -3.86
N PRO A 4 56.34 24.08 -5.10
CA PRO A 4 54.98 24.26 -5.56
C PRO A 4 54.36 22.87 -5.82
N THR A 5 53.28 22.55 -5.13
CA THR A 5 52.44 21.38 -5.43
C THR A 5 51.71 21.64 -6.74
N GLY A 6 52.22 21.09 -7.84
CA GLY A 6 51.51 21.05 -9.12
C GLY A 6 50.25 20.18 -9.01
N ARG A 7 49.08 20.81 -8.92
CA ARG A 7 47.84 20.19 -9.39
C ARG A 7 47.72 20.54 -10.87
N SER A 8 47.75 19.53 -11.75
CA SER A 8 47.63 19.78 -13.19
C SER A 8 46.25 20.39 -13.51
N PRO A 9 46.17 21.42 -14.36
CA PRO A 9 44.91 22.01 -14.81
C PRO A 9 43.97 20.96 -15.45
N GLN A 10 44.54 19.94 -16.08
CA GLN A 10 43.81 18.86 -16.76
C GLN A 10 42.83 18.13 -15.82
N GLY A 11 43.19 17.89 -14.55
CA GLY A 11 42.28 17.21 -13.60
C GLY A 11 41.08 18.06 -13.15
N PHE A 12 41.17 19.38 -13.26
CA PHE A 12 40.07 20.31 -12.97
C PHE A 12 39.18 20.48 -14.21
N THR A 13 39.79 20.61 -15.39
CA THR A 13 39.06 20.72 -16.66
C THR A 13 38.29 19.43 -16.99
N GLU A 14 38.87 18.25 -16.72
CA GLU A 14 38.17 16.97 -16.90
C GLU A 14 37.00 16.80 -15.92
N ARG A 15 37.12 17.27 -14.66
CA ARG A 15 35.98 17.28 -13.72
C ARG A 15 34.87 18.22 -14.15
N ILE A 16 35.21 19.38 -14.72
CA ILE A 16 34.22 20.32 -15.27
C ILE A 16 33.56 19.73 -16.51
N LYS A 17 34.30 19.04 -17.40
CA LYS A 17 33.73 18.35 -18.55
C LYS A 17 32.85 17.16 -18.16
N HIS A 18 33.23 16.38 -17.15
CA HIS A 18 32.42 15.26 -16.63
C HIS A 18 31.14 15.77 -15.95
N ALA A 19 31.25 16.84 -15.15
CA ALA A 19 30.10 17.50 -14.55
C ALA A 19 29.20 18.10 -15.65
N ALA A 20 29.75 18.86 -16.58
CA ALA A 20 29.01 19.48 -17.68
C ALA A 20 28.37 18.45 -18.62
N GLY A 21 29.04 17.32 -18.88
CA GLY A 21 28.49 16.20 -19.64
C GLY A 21 27.32 15.52 -18.93
N GLY A 22 27.40 15.36 -17.60
CA GLY A 22 26.26 14.93 -16.79
C GLY A 22 25.08 15.89 -16.86
N TRP A 23 25.33 17.20 -16.72
CA TRP A 23 24.30 18.25 -16.83
C TRP A 23 23.66 18.33 -18.22
N LEU A 24 24.45 18.13 -19.29
CA LEU A 24 23.92 18.08 -20.65
C LEU A 24 23.03 16.86 -20.86
N HIS A 25 23.47 15.67 -20.45
CA HIS A 25 22.68 14.43 -20.52
C HIS A 25 21.36 14.55 -19.72
N LEU A 26 21.37 15.30 -18.62
CA LEU A 26 20.20 15.60 -17.82
C LEU A 26 19.22 16.57 -18.50
N LEU A 27 19.72 17.60 -19.18
CA LEU A 27 18.88 18.53 -19.95
C LEU A 27 18.25 17.86 -21.18
N TYR A 28 19.02 17.05 -21.91
CA TYR A 28 18.49 16.24 -23.01
C TYR A 28 17.50 15.17 -22.52
N GLY A 29 17.76 14.58 -21.36
CA GLY A 29 16.85 13.65 -20.69
C GLY A 29 15.49 14.26 -20.36
N LYS A 30 15.47 15.47 -19.78
CA LYS A 30 14.20 16.18 -19.49
C LYS A 30 13.39 16.51 -20.75
N ALA A 31 14.06 16.83 -21.86
CA ALA A 31 13.37 17.02 -23.14
C ALA A 31 12.78 15.70 -23.67
N GLY A 32 13.48 14.58 -23.48
CA GLY A 32 12.97 13.24 -23.75
C GLY A 32 11.74 12.89 -22.91
N ASP A 33 11.78 13.10 -21.59
CA ASP A 33 10.67 12.82 -20.66
C ASP A 33 9.44 13.67 -21.00
N PHE A 34 9.64 14.91 -21.46
CA PHE A 34 8.57 15.77 -21.93
C PHE A 34 7.88 15.21 -23.18
N LEU A 35 8.66 14.81 -24.19
CA LEU A 35 8.13 14.20 -25.42
C LEU A 35 7.43 12.86 -25.14
N GLN A 36 8.02 12.04 -24.26
CA GLN A 36 7.43 10.78 -23.83
C GLN A 36 6.14 11.01 -23.04
N SER A 37 6.11 12.02 -22.17
CA SER A 37 4.89 12.44 -21.48
C SER A 37 3.81 12.87 -22.48
N LEU A 38 4.16 13.62 -23.53
CA LEU A 38 3.21 14.00 -24.59
C LEU A 38 2.64 12.77 -25.29
N HIS A 39 3.49 11.80 -25.64
CA HIS A 39 3.05 10.55 -26.25
C HIS A 39 2.08 9.79 -25.32
N LEU A 40 2.44 9.62 -24.05
CA LEU A 40 1.61 8.94 -23.05
C LEU A 40 0.24 9.61 -22.83
N VAL A 41 0.20 10.94 -22.74
CA VAL A 41 -1.06 11.66 -22.49
C VAL A 41 -1.92 11.82 -23.74
N SER A 42 -1.34 11.75 -24.95
CA SER A 42 -2.07 11.91 -26.22
C SER A 42 -3.17 10.86 -26.43
N GLY A 43 -2.98 9.65 -25.87
CA GLY A 43 -3.97 8.56 -25.86
C GLY A 43 -4.74 8.40 -24.54
N SER A 44 -4.61 9.35 -23.61
CA SER A 44 -5.19 9.23 -22.28
C SER A 44 -6.71 9.39 -22.28
N ARG A 45 -7.39 8.59 -21.47
CA ARG A 45 -8.82 8.68 -21.22
C ARG A 45 -9.08 9.48 -19.95
N LYS A 46 -10.05 10.39 -20.03
CA LYS A 46 -10.57 11.11 -18.88
C LYS A 46 -11.44 10.20 -18.02
N LEU A 47 -11.10 10.05 -16.74
CA LEU A 47 -11.91 9.33 -15.77
C LEU A 47 -13.07 10.24 -15.36
N THR A 48 -14.27 9.93 -15.84
CA THR A 48 -15.41 10.85 -15.77
C THR A 48 -16.33 10.52 -14.60
N VAL A 49 -16.64 11.53 -13.79
CA VAL A 49 -17.68 11.45 -12.75
C VAL A 49 -18.92 12.21 -13.21
N SER A 50 -20.02 11.49 -13.42
CA SER A 50 -21.26 12.10 -13.92
C SER A 50 -21.92 13.02 -12.87
N ALA A 51 -22.68 14.02 -13.35
CA ALA A 51 -23.49 14.86 -12.46
C ALA A 51 -24.56 14.02 -11.72
N ALA A 52 -25.10 13.00 -12.38
CA ALA A 52 -26.05 12.07 -11.77
C ALA A 52 -25.43 11.29 -10.60
N ALA A 53 -24.20 10.76 -10.77
CA ALA A 53 -23.49 10.07 -9.70
C ALA A 53 -23.25 10.98 -8.48
N ARG A 54 -22.78 12.22 -8.71
CA ARG A 54 -22.62 13.22 -7.64
C ARG A 54 -23.93 13.48 -6.90
N LYS A 55 -25.04 13.68 -7.63
CA LYS A 55 -26.36 13.94 -7.03
C LYS A 55 -26.87 12.75 -6.20
N ARG A 56 -26.68 11.52 -6.70
CA ARG A 56 -27.04 10.30 -5.94
C ARG A 56 -26.23 10.17 -4.67
N LEU A 57 -24.91 10.35 -4.76
CA LEU A 57 -24.02 10.27 -3.61
C LEU A 57 -24.35 11.34 -2.56
N GLN A 58 -24.62 12.57 -3.00
CA GLN A 58 -25.08 13.65 -2.11
C GLN A 58 -26.34 13.26 -1.36
N ALA A 59 -27.38 12.81 -2.08
CA ALA A 59 -28.65 12.43 -1.47
C ALA A 59 -28.49 11.23 -0.50
N ARG A 60 -27.61 10.27 -0.80
CA ARG A 60 -27.30 9.16 0.11
C ARG A 60 -26.63 9.68 1.38
N LEU A 61 -25.59 10.49 1.24
CA LEU A 61 -24.82 11.01 2.37
C LEU A 61 -25.68 11.89 3.29
N GLU A 62 -26.52 12.77 2.73
CA GLU A 62 -27.43 13.61 3.51
C GLU A 62 -28.42 12.77 4.33
N ARG A 63 -28.95 11.67 3.76
CA ARG A 63 -29.81 10.74 4.50
C ARG A 63 -29.08 10.05 5.63
N GLU A 64 -27.86 9.58 5.38
CA GLU A 64 -27.05 8.93 6.41
C GLU A 64 -26.71 9.89 7.55
N LEU A 65 -26.30 11.12 7.24
CA LEU A 65 -26.00 12.17 8.23
C LEU A 65 -27.24 12.55 9.05
N SER A 66 -28.39 12.73 8.39
CA SER A 66 -29.66 13.01 9.06
C SER A 66 -30.05 11.88 10.00
N TRP A 67 -29.88 10.63 9.59
CA TRP A 67 -30.13 9.47 10.43
C TRP A 67 -29.18 9.41 11.63
N ALA A 68 -27.90 9.68 11.43
CA ALA A 68 -26.91 9.70 12.49
C ALA A 68 -27.21 10.80 13.53
N ALA A 69 -27.64 11.98 13.08
CA ALA A 69 -28.06 13.08 13.95
C ALA A 69 -29.30 12.70 14.78
N ALA A 70 -30.35 12.17 14.14
CA ALA A 70 -31.56 11.74 14.83
C ALA A 70 -31.30 10.60 15.84
N ALA A 71 -30.36 9.70 15.53
CA ALA A 71 -29.93 8.65 16.45
C ALA A 71 -29.19 9.21 17.67
N ALA A 72 -28.35 10.23 17.49
CA ALA A 72 -27.64 10.91 18.58
C ALA A 72 -28.59 11.68 19.50
N GLU A 73 -29.68 12.24 18.96
CA GLU A 73 -30.72 12.96 19.71
C GLU A 73 -31.76 12.04 20.36
N GLY A 74 -31.72 10.73 20.10
CA GLY A 74 -32.72 9.77 20.59
C GLY A 74 -34.10 9.93 19.95
N THR A 75 -34.22 10.67 18.86
CA THR A 75 -35.49 11.02 18.17
C THR A 75 -35.77 10.15 16.94
N ALA A 76 -34.85 9.27 16.55
CA ALA A 76 -34.99 8.43 15.37
C ALA A 76 -36.20 7.47 15.47
N ALA A 77 -37.27 7.77 14.70
CA ALA A 77 -38.34 6.82 14.40
C ALA A 77 -37.79 5.66 13.55
N THR A 78 -38.30 4.46 13.79
CA THR A 78 -37.91 3.20 13.14
C THR A 78 -38.01 3.30 11.61
N GLY A 79 -36.89 3.56 10.95
CA GLY A 79 -36.78 3.46 9.49
C GLY A 79 -36.91 2.00 9.03
N PRO A 80 -37.46 1.73 7.83
CA PRO A 80 -37.62 0.38 7.33
C PRO A 80 -36.28 -0.16 6.84
N GLY A 81 -35.75 -1.21 7.48
CA GLY A 81 -34.69 -2.05 6.88
C GLY A 81 -33.51 -2.49 7.76
N ASP A 82 -33.43 -2.17 9.05
CA ASP A 82 -32.34 -2.64 9.92
C ASP A 82 -32.83 -3.69 10.94
N PRO A 83 -32.65 -5.00 10.69
CA PRO A 83 -33.01 -6.05 11.65
C PRO A 83 -32.00 -6.23 12.80
N LEU A 84 -30.99 -5.35 12.96
CA LEU A 84 -29.92 -5.51 13.94
C LEU A 84 -29.89 -4.48 15.06
N ARG A 85 -31.06 -4.17 15.62
CA ARG A 85 -31.14 -3.39 16.86
C ARG A 85 -30.78 -4.18 18.13
N ALA A 86 -30.66 -5.52 18.08
CA ALA A 86 -30.41 -6.32 19.28
C ALA A 86 -28.98 -6.21 19.87
N CYS A 87 -28.01 -5.65 19.14
CA CYS A 87 -26.62 -5.52 19.60
C CYS A 87 -26.18 -4.08 19.92
N ARG A 88 -27.09 -3.09 19.87
CA ARG A 88 -26.76 -1.65 20.02
C ARG A 88 -27.35 -0.98 21.25
N THR A 89 -27.19 -1.59 22.41
CA THR A 89 -27.18 -0.87 23.68
C THR A 89 -25.88 -1.20 24.38
N PRO A 90 -25.03 -0.22 24.77
CA PRO A 90 -24.20 -0.40 25.93
C PRO A 90 -25.11 -0.89 27.05
N GLY A 91 -24.80 -2.03 27.66
CA GLY A 91 -25.51 -2.44 28.87
C GLY A 91 -25.48 -1.27 29.85
N ALA A 92 -26.61 -0.95 30.49
CA ALA A 92 -26.62 0.02 31.57
C ALA A 92 -25.43 -0.29 32.51
N PRO A 93 -24.66 0.73 32.96
CA PRO A 93 -23.58 0.50 33.91
C PRO A 93 -24.10 -0.42 35.02
N GLY A 94 -23.41 -1.54 35.25
CA GLY A 94 -23.77 -2.43 36.34
C GLY A 94 -23.85 -1.63 37.64
N ALA A 95 -24.87 -1.90 38.46
CA ALA A 95 -25.00 -1.25 39.76
C ALA A 95 -23.64 -1.29 40.49
N PRO A 96 -23.19 -0.19 41.12
CA PRO A 96 -21.94 -0.19 41.88
C PRO A 96 -21.90 -1.40 42.81
N GLY A 97 -20.82 -2.17 42.74
CA GLY A 97 -20.63 -3.31 43.64
C GLY A 97 -20.79 -2.87 45.08
N SER A 98 -21.47 -3.69 45.90
CA SER A 98 -21.61 -3.41 47.33
C SER A 98 -20.22 -3.21 47.95
N PRO A 99 -20.05 -2.22 48.87
CA PRO A 99 -18.77 -2.01 49.53
C PRO A 99 -18.26 -3.32 50.14
N GLY A 100 -16.99 -3.63 49.89
CA GLY A 100 -16.35 -4.81 50.48
C GLY A 100 -16.41 -4.74 52.01
N ALA A 101 -16.63 -5.88 52.65
CA ALA A 101 -16.63 -5.97 54.11
C ALA A 101 -15.31 -5.43 54.68
N PRO A 102 -15.32 -4.70 55.82
CA PRO A 102 -14.10 -4.21 56.45
C PRO A 102 -13.12 -5.36 56.70
N GLY A 103 -11.86 -5.15 56.33
CA GLY A 103 -10.80 -6.13 56.58
C GLY A 103 -10.64 -6.39 58.09
N ALA A 104 -10.38 -7.64 58.44
CA ALA A 104 -10.13 -8.02 59.84
C ALA A 104 -8.93 -7.23 60.41
N PRO A 105 -8.95 -6.85 61.70
CA PRO A 105 -7.84 -6.14 62.33
C PRO A 105 -6.52 -6.90 62.19
N GLY A 106 -5.45 -6.19 61.83
CA GLY A 106 -4.11 -6.77 61.75
C GLY A 106 -3.63 -7.25 63.12
N ALA A 107 -3.01 -8.43 63.16
CA ALA A 107 -2.39 -8.94 64.36
C ALA A 107 -1.24 -8.01 64.85
N PRO A 108 -1.00 -7.89 66.17
CA PRO A 108 0.08 -7.06 66.69
C PRO A 108 1.45 -7.50 66.16
N GLY A 109 2.30 -6.53 65.82
CA GLY A 109 3.65 -6.80 65.33
C GLY A 109 4.54 -7.44 66.40
N GLY A 110 5.22 -8.53 66.04
CA GLY A 110 6.25 -9.14 66.88
C GLY A 110 7.51 -8.27 66.97
N PHE A 111 8.23 -8.36 68.10
CA PHE A 111 9.49 -7.66 68.33
C PHE A 111 10.57 -8.05 67.31
N GLY A 112 11.35 -7.07 66.84
CA GLY A 112 12.40 -7.27 65.84
C GLY A 112 13.62 -7.99 66.40
N MET A 113 14.09 -9.03 65.69
CA MET A 113 15.38 -9.66 65.99
C MET A 113 16.55 -8.82 65.46
N PRO A 114 17.74 -8.85 66.11
CA PRO A 114 18.95 -8.21 65.60
C PRO A 114 19.38 -8.77 64.23
N GLY A 115 19.92 -7.90 63.37
CA GLY A 115 20.30 -8.25 62.00
C GLY A 115 21.43 -9.29 61.93
N ALA A 116 21.23 -10.33 61.12
CA ALA A 116 22.26 -11.32 60.80
C ALA A 116 23.29 -10.75 59.80
N GLY A 117 24.56 -11.10 59.98
CA GLY A 117 25.66 -10.75 59.08
C GLY A 117 25.48 -11.33 57.66
N GLY A 118 25.98 -10.62 56.66
CA GLY A 118 25.78 -10.95 55.24
C GLY A 118 26.42 -12.28 54.81
N PHE A 119 25.70 -13.03 53.97
CA PHE A 119 26.17 -14.27 53.37
C PHE A 119 27.08 -14.02 52.15
N PRO A 120 28.06 -14.90 51.88
CA PRO A 120 28.80 -14.88 50.61
C PRO A 120 27.86 -15.05 49.41
N GLY A 121 28.20 -14.39 48.29
CA GLY A 121 27.40 -14.47 47.06
C GLY A 121 27.31 -15.89 46.49
N ALA A 122 26.11 -16.28 46.08
CA ALA A 122 25.84 -17.59 45.49
C ALA A 122 26.54 -17.76 44.13
N ALA A 123 26.99 -18.98 43.82
CA ALA A 123 27.51 -19.35 42.50
C ALA A 123 26.41 -19.22 41.44
N GLY A 124 26.80 -18.77 40.23
CA GLY A 124 25.88 -18.56 39.12
C GLY A 124 25.20 -19.86 38.66
N ALA A 125 23.90 -19.78 38.35
CA ALA A 125 23.12 -20.91 37.87
C ALA A 125 23.61 -21.41 36.50
N PRO A 126 23.54 -22.73 36.21
CA PRO A 126 23.77 -23.26 34.87
C PRO A 126 22.83 -22.64 33.83
N GLY A 127 23.31 -22.44 32.61
CA GLY A 127 22.51 -21.92 31.50
C GLY A 127 21.30 -22.82 31.18
N ALA A 128 20.17 -22.20 30.85
CA ALA A 128 18.96 -22.91 30.49
C ALA A 128 19.18 -23.80 29.24
N PRO A 129 18.58 -25.00 29.16
CA PRO A 129 18.57 -25.80 27.95
C PRO A 129 17.94 -25.04 26.78
N GLY A 130 18.48 -25.22 25.57
CA GLY A 130 17.91 -24.63 24.36
C GLY A 130 16.47 -25.07 24.12
N SER A 131 15.62 -24.16 23.63
CA SER A 131 14.25 -24.48 23.24
C SER A 131 14.24 -25.48 22.08
N GLY A 132 13.43 -26.53 22.19
CA GLY A 132 13.20 -27.50 21.11
C GLY A 132 12.74 -26.81 19.83
N GLY A 133 13.19 -27.28 18.68
CA GLY A 133 12.80 -26.74 17.38
C GLY A 133 11.28 -26.83 17.14
N PHE A 134 10.73 -25.85 16.43
CA PHE A 134 9.34 -25.87 16.01
C PHE A 134 9.06 -27.08 15.10
N PRO A 135 7.87 -27.71 15.20
CA PRO A 135 7.44 -28.73 14.25
C PRO A 135 7.47 -28.18 12.81
N GLY A 136 7.91 -29.00 11.85
CA GLY A 136 7.84 -28.65 10.43
C GLY A 136 6.41 -28.42 9.96
N PHE A 137 6.21 -27.48 9.05
CA PHE A 137 4.91 -27.23 8.41
C PHE A 137 4.41 -28.48 7.66
N PRO A 138 3.09 -28.74 7.64
CA PRO A 138 2.50 -29.75 6.75
C PRO A 138 2.83 -29.46 5.28
N GLY A 139 3.14 -30.49 4.50
CA GLY A 139 3.38 -30.36 3.06
C GLY A 139 2.13 -29.90 2.32
N PHE A 140 2.33 -29.12 1.24
CA PHE A 140 1.24 -28.70 0.36
C PHE A 140 0.56 -29.91 -0.33
N PRO A 141 -0.77 -29.88 -0.55
CA PRO A 141 -1.45 -30.84 -1.41
C PRO A 141 -0.85 -30.85 -2.82
N GLY A 142 -0.67 -32.04 -3.40
CA GLY A 142 -0.17 -32.20 -4.77
C GLY A 142 -1.11 -31.57 -5.81
N TRP A 143 -0.53 -30.97 -6.84
CA TRP A 143 -1.26 -30.46 -8.00
C TRP A 143 -1.93 -31.61 -8.77
N PRO A 144 -3.20 -31.47 -9.23
CA PRO A 144 -3.79 -32.38 -10.20
C PRO A 144 -2.99 -32.33 -11.52
N GLY A 145 -2.54 -33.49 -12.00
CA GLY A 145 -1.71 -33.62 -13.19
C GLY A 145 -2.43 -33.17 -14.46
N GLY A 146 -1.92 -32.12 -15.10
CA GLY A 146 -2.26 -31.76 -16.47
C GLY A 146 -1.61 -32.74 -17.44
N GLY A 147 -2.40 -33.64 -17.99
CA GLY A 147 -1.96 -34.58 -19.03
C GLY A 147 -1.69 -33.85 -20.35
N HIS A 148 -0.44 -33.82 -20.78
CA HIS A 148 -0.05 -33.58 -22.17
C HIS A 148 0.76 -34.79 -22.63
N GLY A 149 0.07 -35.78 -23.17
CA GLY A 149 0.67 -36.88 -23.93
C GLY A 149 0.68 -36.50 -25.41
N ALA A 150 1.85 -36.17 -25.93
CA ALA A 150 2.11 -36.15 -27.35
C ALA A 150 2.37 -37.59 -27.85
N ALA A 151 1.58 -38.03 -28.83
CA ALA A 151 1.90 -39.12 -29.74
C ALA A 151 1.25 -38.74 -31.08
N GLY A 152 1.92 -38.74 -32.22
CA GLY A 152 2.81 -39.78 -32.71
C GLY A 152 2.01 -40.58 -33.74
N ALA A 153 2.28 -40.33 -35.02
CA ALA A 153 1.55 -40.82 -36.20
C ALA A 153 1.39 -42.36 -36.27
N GLY A 154 0.29 -42.81 -36.88
CA GLY A 154 0.04 -44.20 -37.25
C GLY A 154 -1.17 -44.35 -38.18
N SER A 155 -0.92 -44.95 -39.35
CA SER A 155 -1.77 -45.16 -40.52
C SER A 155 -2.82 -46.28 -40.42
N GLY A 156 -3.92 -46.16 -41.19
CA GLY A 156 -4.49 -47.30 -41.94
C GLY A 156 -5.99 -47.61 -41.77
N GLY A 157 -6.74 -47.58 -42.89
CA GLY A 157 -7.79 -48.55 -43.27
C GLY A 157 -9.25 -48.31 -42.85
N GLY A 158 -10.15 -48.08 -43.84
CA GLY A 158 -11.62 -48.27 -43.71
C GLY A 158 -12.05 -49.74 -43.94
N PRO A 159 -13.35 -50.10 -44.18
CA PRO A 159 -14.57 -49.29 -44.42
C PRO A 159 -15.81 -49.66 -43.52
N GLY A 160 -16.94 -48.93 -43.67
CA GLY A 160 -18.23 -49.07 -42.92
C GLY A 160 -19.15 -50.21 -43.41
N PRO A 161 -20.52 -50.14 -43.38
CA PRO A 161 -21.46 -49.15 -42.79
C PRO A 161 -22.64 -49.79 -41.98
N ALA A 162 -23.52 -48.99 -41.34
CA ALA A 162 -24.99 -49.18 -41.30
C ALA A 162 -25.69 -48.09 -40.43
N ASP A 163 -26.66 -47.43 -41.05
CA ASP A 163 -27.77 -46.62 -40.50
C ASP A 163 -29.08 -47.48 -40.71
N PRO A 164 -30.33 -47.15 -40.26
CA PRO A 164 -30.86 -45.82 -39.87
C PRO A 164 -31.89 -45.75 -38.71
N GLY A 165 -32.32 -44.52 -38.40
CA GLY A 165 -33.56 -44.18 -37.69
C GLY A 165 -33.44 -42.84 -36.94
N GLU A 166 -33.61 -41.70 -37.61
CA GLU A 166 -34.83 -40.83 -37.61
C GLU A 166 -35.34 -40.41 -36.22
N ASP A 167 -35.15 -39.13 -35.86
CA ASP A 167 -36.22 -38.17 -35.49
C ASP A 167 -35.63 -36.79 -35.08
N ASP A 168 -35.96 -35.75 -35.86
CA ASP A 168 -35.80 -34.29 -35.62
C ASP A 168 -37.16 -33.76 -35.02
N PRO A 169 -37.32 -32.58 -34.37
CA PRO A 169 -36.45 -31.41 -34.36
C PRO A 169 -36.29 -30.64 -33.02
N GLY A 170 -35.30 -29.76 -32.96
CA GLY A 170 -35.22 -28.75 -31.90
C GLY A 170 -33.99 -27.83 -31.95
N THR A 171 -34.14 -26.69 -32.59
CA THR A 171 -33.17 -25.57 -32.60
C THR A 171 -32.88 -25.04 -31.19
N GLY A 172 -31.62 -25.08 -30.75
CA GLY A 172 -31.12 -24.40 -29.56
C GLY A 172 -29.68 -23.92 -29.76
N GLY A 173 -29.48 -22.61 -29.89
CA GLY A 173 -28.15 -22.00 -29.91
C GLY A 173 -27.46 -22.12 -28.55
N PRO A 174 -26.11 -21.98 -28.48
CA PRO A 174 -25.39 -22.18 -27.23
C PRO A 174 -25.73 -21.09 -26.23
N GLU A 175 -26.35 -21.51 -25.13
CA GLU A 175 -26.63 -20.68 -23.97
C GLU A 175 -25.34 -20.22 -23.29
N ASN A 176 -25.30 -18.92 -23.04
CA ASN A 176 -24.33 -18.19 -22.23
C ASN A 176 -24.38 -18.73 -20.78
N PRO A 177 -23.26 -19.07 -20.11
CA PRO A 177 -23.32 -19.60 -18.75
C PRO A 177 -23.95 -18.57 -17.81
N GLY A 178 -25.08 -18.99 -17.24
CA GLY A 178 -26.04 -18.14 -16.55
C GLY A 178 -25.49 -17.42 -15.32
N SER A 179 -26.02 -16.21 -15.15
CA SER A 179 -26.16 -15.52 -13.87
C SER A 179 -26.64 -16.50 -12.78
N PRO A 180 -26.06 -16.47 -11.57
CA PRO A 180 -26.52 -17.33 -10.49
C PRO A 180 -27.99 -17.02 -10.14
N ALA A 181 -28.78 -18.08 -10.00
CA ALA A 181 -30.16 -18.01 -9.53
C ALA A 181 -30.24 -17.26 -8.19
N PRO A 182 -31.34 -16.52 -7.92
CA PRO A 182 -31.45 -15.68 -6.73
C PRO A 182 -31.55 -16.55 -5.47
N GLY A 183 -30.41 -16.78 -4.82
CA GLY A 183 -30.36 -17.26 -3.45
C GLY A 183 -31.07 -16.26 -2.55
N SER A 184 -32.01 -16.75 -1.74
CA SER A 184 -32.89 -15.94 -0.89
C SER A 184 -32.13 -14.85 -0.11
N SER A 185 -32.50 -13.60 -0.35
CA SER A 185 -32.06 -12.36 0.30
C SER A 185 -32.48 -12.27 1.77
N ARG A 186 -32.23 -13.31 2.56
CA ARG A 186 -32.53 -13.28 4.00
C ARG A 186 -31.46 -12.46 4.72
N PRO A 187 -31.87 -11.47 5.56
CA PRO A 187 -30.93 -10.77 6.42
C PRO A 187 -30.14 -11.75 7.30
N LEU A 188 -28.88 -11.42 7.56
CA LEU A 188 -28.06 -12.18 8.51
C LEU A 188 -28.72 -12.18 9.89
N THR A 189 -28.73 -13.34 10.56
CA THR A 189 -29.04 -13.35 12.00
C THR A 189 -27.94 -12.63 12.78
N PRO A 190 -28.20 -12.12 14.00
CA PRO A 190 -27.17 -11.50 14.83
C PRO A 190 -25.92 -12.36 15.01
N GLU A 191 -26.08 -13.68 15.19
CA GLU A 191 -24.95 -14.61 15.34
C GLU A 191 -24.18 -14.79 14.03
N GLN A 192 -24.86 -14.79 12.89
CA GLN A 192 -24.21 -14.85 11.58
C GLN A 192 -23.41 -13.57 11.31
N ALA A 193 -24.00 -12.41 11.59
CA ALA A 193 -23.34 -11.12 11.48
C ALA A 193 -22.10 -11.04 12.37
N GLU A 194 -22.21 -11.40 13.64
CA GLU A 194 -21.09 -11.36 14.57
C GLU A 194 -19.96 -12.33 14.17
N ARG A 195 -20.29 -13.54 13.68
CA ARG A 195 -19.27 -14.45 13.11
C ARG A 195 -18.58 -13.85 11.89
N LEU A 196 -19.33 -13.20 11.00
CA LEU A 196 -18.78 -12.53 9.82
C LEU A 196 -17.82 -11.41 10.23
N LEU A 197 -18.25 -10.52 11.13
CA LEU A 197 -17.43 -9.40 11.62
C LEU A 197 -16.15 -9.88 12.29
N ARG A 198 -16.21 -10.93 13.13
CA ARG A 198 -15.02 -11.53 13.74
C ARG A 198 -14.07 -12.12 12.70
N ARG A 199 -14.60 -12.78 11.67
CA ARG A 199 -13.78 -13.30 10.57
C ARG A 199 -13.07 -12.17 9.83
N ILE A 200 -13.80 -11.12 9.46
CA ILE A 200 -13.25 -9.94 8.77
C ILE A 200 -12.15 -9.29 9.61
N ARG A 201 -12.39 -9.03 10.90
CA ARG A 201 -11.38 -8.43 11.79
C ARG A 201 -10.11 -9.29 11.89
N ARG A 202 -10.25 -10.63 11.97
CA ARG A 202 -9.12 -11.55 12.01
C ARG A 202 -8.31 -11.53 10.70
N GLU A 203 -8.97 -11.66 9.55
CA GLU A 203 -8.31 -11.61 8.24
C GLU A 203 -7.63 -10.25 8.00
N THR A 204 -8.26 -9.15 8.44
CA THR A 204 -7.63 -7.82 8.43
C THR A 204 -6.38 -7.80 9.30
N ALA A 205 -6.41 -8.32 10.53
CA ALA A 205 -5.25 -8.35 11.40
C ALA A 205 -4.10 -9.20 10.83
N GLU A 206 -4.41 -10.33 10.21
CA GLU A 206 -3.42 -11.19 9.54
C GLU A 206 -2.74 -10.47 8.35
N GLY A 207 -3.53 -9.75 7.54
CA GLY A 207 -3.04 -8.94 6.43
C GLY A 207 -2.28 -7.69 6.88
N ASN A 208 -2.65 -7.10 8.02
CA ASN A 208 -2.08 -5.86 8.54
C ASN A 208 -0.74 -6.04 9.30
N ARG A 209 -0.18 -7.25 9.30
CA ARG A 209 1.04 -7.57 10.04
C ARG A 209 2.27 -6.73 9.63
N SER A 210 2.43 -6.46 8.33
CA SER A 210 3.54 -5.67 7.77
C SER A 210 3.13 -5.01 6.45
N ASN A 211 3.94 -4.07 5.95
CA ASN A 211 3.70 -3.48 4.63
C ASN A 211 3.69 -4.56 3.52
N VAL A 212 4.55 -5.58 3.61
CA VAL A 212 4.61 -6.67 2.62
C VAL A 212 3.30 -7.47 2.58
N THR A 213 2.75 -7.83 3.74
CA THR A 213 1.50 -8.61 3.82
C THR A 213 0.30 -7.79 3.34
N ARG A 214 0.24 -6.50 3.70
CA ARG A 214 -0.80 -5.58 3.23
C ARG A 214 -0.80 -5.44 1.72
N THR A 215 0.40 -5.21 1.17
CA THR A 215 0.62 -5.05 -0.27
C THR A 215 0.20 -6.31 -1.03
N ALA A 216 0.53 -7.50 -0.52
CA ALA A 216 0.14 -8.77 -1.12
C ALA A 216 -1.39 -9.02 -1.04
N ALA A 217 -2.03 -8.63 0.06
CA ALA A 217 -3.47 -8.75 0.24
C ALA A 217 -4.24 -7.89 -0.78
N TYR A 218 -3.83 -6.64 -0.99
CA TYR A 218 -4.41 -5.78 -2.04
C TYR A 218 -4.29 -6.39 -3.44
N TRP A 219 -3.12 -6.93 -3.78
CA TRP A 219 -2.90 -7.58 -5.07
C TRP A 219 -3.79 -8.81 -5.27
N THR A 220 -3.85 -9.67 -4.26
CA THR A 220 -4.68 -10.87 -4.27
C THR A 220 -6.15 -10.50 -4.46
N PHE A 221 -6.61 -9.47 -3.76
CA PHE A 221 -7.98 -9.00 -3.86
C PHE A 221 -8.29 -8.41 -5.24
N TYR A 222 -7.43 -7.56 -5.77
CA TYR A 222 -7.61 -6.97 -7.11
C TYR A 222 -7.66 -8.04 -8.21
N ARG A 223 -6.82 -9.08 -8.13
CA ARG A 223 -6.84 -10.18 -9.10
C ARG A 223 -8.16 -10.95 -9.10
N GLN A 224 -8.85 -11.02 -7.97
CA GLN A 224 -10.15 -11.68 -7.83
C GLN A 224 -11.30 -10.73 -8.22
N HIS A 225 -11.12 -9.42 -8.03
CA HIS A 225 -12.13 -8.39 -8.20
C HIS A 225 -11.54 -7.19 -8.98
N PRO A 226 -11.29 -7.34 -10.30
CA PRO A 226 -10.63 -6.31 -11.12
C PRO A 226 -11.46 -5.02 -11.26
N GLU A 227 -12.75 -5.06 -10.93
CA GLU A 227 -13.60 -3.87 -10.85
C GLU A 227 -13.21 -2.93 -9.70
N LEU A 228 -12.48 -3.43 -8.68
CA LEU A 228 -12.04 -2.62 -7.54
C LEU A 228 -10.69 -1.96 -7.83
N HIS A 229 -10.72 -0.94 -8.69
CA HIS A 229 -9.51 -0.23 -9.13
C HIS A 229 -8.65 0.28 -7.96
N TRP A 230 -9.28 0.73 -6.87
CA TRP A 230 -8.57 1.17 -5.66
C TRP A 230 -7.66 0.09 -5.08
N ALA A 231 -8.02 -1.19 -5.13
CA ALA A 231 -7.16 -2.26 -4.60
C ALA A 231 -5.83 -2.35 -5.39
N PHE A 232 -5.87 -2.13 -6.71
CA PHE A 232 -4.63 -2.05 -7.51
C PHE A 232 -3.83 -0.78 -7.22
N LEU A 233 -4.50 0.36 -7.09
CA LEU A 233 -3.85 1.61 -6.69
C LEU A 233 -3.17 1.47 -5.33
N ALA A 234 -3.87 0.97 -4.33
CA ALA A 234 -3.36 0.72 -2.98
C ALA A 234 -2.19 -0.26 -2.99
N HIS A 235 -2.25 -1.33 -3.81
CA HIS A 235 -1.11 -2.21 -4.03
C HIS A 235 0.13 -1.45 -4.51
N MET A 236 0.01 -0.66 -5.57
CA MET A 236 1.14 0.05 -6.17
C MET A 236 1.68 1.20 -5.30
N VAL A 237 0.81 1.91 -4.58
CA VAL A 237 1.22 2.94 -3.61
C VAL A 237 1.87 2.31 -2.38
N SER A 238 1.34 1.20 -1.88
CA SER A 238 1.92 0.50 -0.71
C SER A 238 3.29 -0.10 -1.02
N ARG A 239 3.54 -0.52 -2.28
CA ARG A 239 4.89 -0.87 -2.74
C ARG A 239 5.88 0.29 -2.57
N ASN A 240 5.47 1.50 -2.96
CA ASN A 240 6.27 2.72 -2.76
C ASN A 240 6.50 3.02 -1.28
N GLY A 241 5.48 2.85 -0.44
CA GLY A 241 5.62 2.93 1.01
C GLY A 241 6.66 1.94 1.56
N GLY A 242 6.68 0.70 1.06
CA GLY A 242 7.60 -0.34 1.50
C GLY A 242 9.07 0.00 1.25
N TRP A 243 9.42 0.50 0.05
CA TRP A 243 10.81 0.86 -0.22
C TRP A 243 11.25 2.18 0.39
N ASN A 244 10.32 3.12 0.63
CA ASN A 244 10.60 4.28 1.48
C ASN A 244 10.96 3.86 2.92
N MET A 245 10.33 2.82 3.47
CA MET A 245 10.69 2.28 4.79
C MET A 245 12.08 1.64 4.79
N THR A 246 12.41 0.80 3.79
CA THR A 246 13.71 0.09 3.77
C THR A 246 14.89 1.00 3.47
N ASP A 247 14.67 2.06 2.68
CA ASP A 247 15.69 3.06 2.39
C ASP A 247 16.25 3.76 3.63
N LEU A 248 15.46 3.87 4.70
CA LEU A 248 15.93 4.35 5.99
C LEU A 248 17.10 3.50 6.53
N LYS A 249 17.20 2.23 6.16
CA LYS A 249 18.36 1.36 6.46
C LYS A 249 19.25 1.11 5.22
N GLY A 250 19.02 1.82 4.12
CA GLY A 250 19.74 1.72 2.85
C GLY A 250 21.14 2.36 2.87
N ASP A 251 21.71 2.67 1.70
CA ASP A 251 23.08 3.20 1.63
C ASP A 251 23.24 4.68 1.99
N PHE A 252 22.23 5.51 1.72
CA PHE A 252 22.35 6.97 1.84
C PHE A 252 21.71 7.54 3.10
N LEU A 253 20.44 7.25 3.39
CA LEU A 253 19.73 7.86 4.53
C LEU A 253 20.39 7.62 5.90
N PRO A 254 21.04 6.48 6.20
CA PRO A 254 21.78 6.33 7.46
C PRO A 254 22.93 7.31 7.66
N ARG A 255 23.44 7.93 6.59
CA ARG A 255 24.50 8.96 6.65
C ARG A 255 23.94 10.37 6.85
N LEU A 256 22.66 10.57 6.55
CA LEU A 256 21.99 11.87 6.58
C LEU A 256 21.07 12.01 7.79
N ILE A 257 20.53 10.90 8.28
CA ILE A 257 19.51 10.86 9.32
C ILE A 257 19.99 9.94 10.46
N GLY A 258 20.08 10.50 11.67
CA GLY A 258 20.44 9.76 12.87
C GLY A 258 19.50 8.59 13.16
N GLY A 259 20.02 7.55 13.83
CA GLY A 259 19.28 6.30 14.07
C GLY A 259 17.91 6.53 14.71
N ALA A 260 17.83 7.29 15.81
CA ALA A 260 16.57 7.59 16.49
C ALA A 260 15.55 8.32 15.62
N GLN A 261 16.00 9.23 14.74
CA GLN A 261 15.10 9.94 13.83
C GLN A 261 14.56 9.00 12.74
N ARG A 262 15.39 8.06 12.25
CA ARG A 262 14.95 7.05 11.29
C ARG A 262 13.91 6.09 11.87
N GLU A 263 14.05 5.70 13.15
CA GLU A 263 13.05 4.89 13.85
C GLU A 263 11.69 5.60 13.88
N ARG A 264 11.66 6.91 14.21
CA ARG A 264 10.42 7.70 14.24
C ARG A 264 9.78 7.89 12.88
N ILE A 265 10.59 8.12 11.83
CA ILE A 265 10.08 8.18 10.45
C ILE A 265 9.48 6.83 10.06
N PHE A 266 10.16 5.72 10.37
CA PHE A 266 9.63 4.38 10.12
C PHE A 266 8.30 4.16 10.86
N GLU A 267 8.23 4.51 12.15
CA GLU A 267 7.01 4.40 12.97
C GLU A 267 5.83 5.14 12.34
N MET A 268 6.04 6.40 11.91
CA MET A 268 5.00 7.19 11.25
C MET A 268 4.55 6.55 9.93
N LEU A 269 5.50 6.12 9.08
CA LEU A 269 5.19 5.48 7.80
C LEU A 269 4.43 4.17 8.01
N GLU A 270 4.85 3.35 8.98
CA GLU A 270 4.21 2.06 9.28
C GLU A 270 2.81 2.29 9.85
N ALA A 271 2.65 3.24 10.78
CA ALA A 271 1.35 3.61 11.34
C ALA A 271 0.38 4.09 10.26
N ALA A 272 0.81 5.00 9.36
CA ALA A 272 -0.03 5.46 8.25
C ALA A 272 -0.51 4.30 7.37
N ASN A 273 0.42 3.47 6.88
CA ASN A 273 0.08 2.33 6.01
C ASN A 273 -0.83 1.32 6.71
N ALA A 274 -0.60 1.07 8.00
CA ALA A 274 -1.38 0.13 8.78
C ALA A 274 -2.81 0.64 9.08
N LEU A 275 -2.96 1.92 9.37
CA LEU A 275 -4.26 2.56 9.58
C LEU A 275 -5.11 2.56 8.31
N ILE A 276 -4.50 2.87 7.16
CA ILE A 276 -5.14 2.84 5.85
C ILE A 276 -5.69 1.43 5.55
N PHE A 277 -4.85 0.41 5.74
CA PHE A 277 -5.26 -0.98 5.51
C PHE A 277 -6.31 -1.45 6.50
N GLY A 278 -6.14 -1.10 7.77
CA GLY A 278 -7.09 -1.43 8.84
C GLY A 278 -8.49 -0.89 8.60
N ASP A 279 -8.61 0.27 7.94
CA ASP A 279 -9.90 0.85 7.55
C ASP A 279 -10.40 0.30 6.20
N ALA A 280 -9.57 0.21 5.17
CA ALA A 280 -10.01 -0.10 3.81
C ALA A 280 -10.22 -1.60 3.52
N TYR A 281 -9.29 -2.46 3.96
CA TYR A 281 -9.36 -3.89 3.70
C TYR A 281 -10.61 -4.60 4.24
N PRO A 282 -11.13 -4.31 5.45
CA PRO A 282 -12.38 -4.92 5.91
C PRO A 282 -13.59 -4.53 5.03
N GLN A 283 -13.57 -3.36 4.38
CA GLN A 283 -14.60 -2.96 3.41
C GLN A 283 -14.59 -3.87 2.19
N LEU A 284 -13.39 -4.20 1.68
CA LEU A 284 -13.21 -5.12 0.57
C LEU A 284 -13.74 -6.51 0.93
N LEU A 285 -13.35 -7.06 2.08
CA LEU A 285 -13.83 -8.37 2.55
C LEU A 285 -15.36 -8.41 2.70
N LEU A 286 -15.97 -7.32 3.19
CA LEU A 286 -17.41 -7.20 3.30
C LEU A 286 -18.10 -7.15 1.93
N TYR A 287 -17.50 -6.45 0.96
CA TYR A 287 -17.97 -6.46 -0.43
C TYR A 287 -17.90 -7.87 -1.04
N GLN A 288 -16.81 -8.61 -0.85
CA GLN A 288 -16.70 -9.99 -1.34
C GLN A 288 -17.76 -10.90 -0.72
N GLU A 289 -18.06 -10.75 0.57
CA GLU A 289 -19.18 -11.48 1.20
C GLU A 289 -20.54 -11.04 0.64
N SER A 290 -20.71 -9.75 0.36
CA SER A 290 -21.92 -9.22 -0.28
C SER A 290 -22.17 -9.86 -1.64
N LEU A 291 -21.12 -9.99 -2.46
CA LEU A 291 -21.17 -10.68 -3.75
C LEU A 291 -21.56 -12.16 -3.59
N LYS A 292 -20.92 -12.88 -2.66
CA LYS A 292 -21.21 -14.31 -2.40
C LYS A 292 -22.68 -14.55 -2.01
N ARG A 293 -23.33 -13.56 -1.40
CA ARG A 293 -24.72 -13.64 -0.93
C ARG A 293 -25.74 -13.00 -1.87
N GLY A 294 -25.29 -12.27 -2.89
CA GLY A 294 -26.17 -11.44 -3.70
C GLY A 294 -26.92 -10.36 -2.91
N THR A 295 -26.39 -9.91 -1.77
CA THR A 295 -27.06 -8.92 -0.89
C THR A 295 -26.04 -7.87 -0.43
N ASN A 296 -26.43 -6.59 -0.45
CA ASN A 296 -25.57 -5.51 0.02
C ASN A 296 -25.41 -5.55 1.54
N LEU A 297 -24.17 -5.70 2.03
CA LEU A 297 -23.84 -5.72 3.45
C LEU A 297 -23.20 -4.40 3.95
N SER A 298 -23.23 -3.31 3.18
CA SER A 298 -22.65 -2.01 3.57
C SER A 298 -23.14 -1.49 4.95
N GLY A 299 -24.33 -1.92 5.41
CA GLY A 299 -24.86 -1.58 6.73
C GLY A 299 -23.96 -1.99 7.91
N TYR A 300 -23.08 -2.97 7.71
CA TYR A 300 -22.12 -3.47 8.70
C TYR A 300 -20.80 -2.69 8.75
N LEU A 301 -20.59 -1.73 7.86
CA LEU A 301 -19.34 -0.96 7.79
C LEU A 301 -19.06 -0.21 9.10
N ARG A 302 -20.08 0.35 9.75
CA ARG A 302 -19.91 1.02 11.04
C ARG A 302 -19.48 0.07 12.15
N ASP A 303 -19.94 -1.18 12.12
CA ASP A 303 -19.51 -2.18 13.11
C ASP A 303 -18.04 -2.57 12.89
N LEU A 304 -17.47 -2.27 11.73
CA LEU A 304 -16.04 -2.39 11.42
C LEU A 304 -15.25 -1.09 11.66
N GLY A 305 -15.89 -0.05 12.22
CA GLY A 305 -15.25 1.24 12.49
C GLY A 305 -15.08 2.13 11.26
N VAL A 306 -15.70 1.78 10.14
CA VAL A 306 -15.60 2.50 8.87
C VAL A 306 -16.57 3.68 8.84
N SER A 307 -16.11 4.80 8.27
CA SER A 307 -16.89 6.04 8.16
C SER A 307 -18.25 5.84 7.49
N LEU A 308 -19.25 6.56 8.00
CA LEU A 308 -20.58 6.69 7.41
C LEU A 308 -20.51 7.15 5.94
N PHE A 309 -19.52 7.98 5.60
CA PHE A 309 -19.26 8.39 4.22
C PHE A 309 -19.08 7.19 3.29
N MET A 310 -18.29 6.19 3.71
CA MET A 310 -18.05 5.01 2.89
C MET A 310 -19.27 4.13 2.75
N LYS A 311 -20.19 4.10 3.71
CA LYS A 311 -21.48 3.43 3.52
C LYS A 311 -22.24 4.01 2.32
N ALA A 312 -22.33 5.33 2.22
CA ALA A 312 -22.99 5.99 1.08
C ALA A 312 -22.30 5.67 -0.26
N VAL A 313 -20.97 5.62 -0.28
CA VAL A 313 -20.17 5.28 -1.47
C VAL A 313 -20.38 3.81 -1.88
N TRP A 314 -20.31 2.87 -0.93
CA TRP A 314 -20.51 1.44 -1.20
C TRP A 314 -21.94 1.13 -1.65
N ASP A 315 -22.93 1.83 -1.11
CA ASP A 315 -24.32 1.71 -1.57
C ASP A 315 -24.49 2.17 -3.01
N ASP A 316 -23.85 3.29 -3.42
CA ASP A 316 -23.88 3.73 -4.82
C ASP A 316 -23.14 2.74 -5.73
N PHE A 317 -22.00 2.21 -5.30
CA PHE A 317 -21.23 1.21 -6.06
C PHE A 317 -21.99 -0.12 -6.22
N TRP A 318 -22.67 -0.59 -5.18
CA TRP A 318 -23.44 -1.84 -5.24
C TRP A 318 -24.48 -1.82 -6.35
N GLU A 319 -25.15 -0.67 -6.53
CA GLU A 319 -26.21 -0.48 -7.52
C GLU A 319 -25.67 -0.11 -8.92
N ASN A 320 -24.66 0.76 -8.99
CA ASN A 320 -24.24 1.36 -10.27
C ASN A 320 -22.94 0.78 -10.84
N ARG A 321 -22.17 0.05 -10.02
CA ARG A 321 -20.88 -0.57 -10.41
C ARG A 321 -19.90 0.41 -11.05
N ASP A 322 -19.88 1.66 -10.57
CA ASP A 322 -18.98 2.70 -11.04
C ASP A 322 -17.64 2.66 -10.27
N PRO A 323 -16.56 2.12 -10.86
CA PRO A 323 -15.28 1.98 -10.17
C PRO A 323 -14.58 3.32 -9.93
N ILE A 324 -14.93 4.37 -10.69
CA ILE A 324 -14.34 5.71 -10.55
C ILE A 324 -14.87 6.35 -9.28
N VAL A 325 -16.19 6.33 -9.06
CA VAL A 325 -16.83 6.86 -7.85
C VAL A 325 -16.32 6.13 -6.60
N LEU A 326 -16.28 4.79 -6.64
CA LEU A 326 -15.77 4.01 -5.50
C LEU A 326 -14.31 4.35 -5.20
N THR A 327 -13.46 4.44 -6.22
CA THR A 327 -12.02 4.70 -6.02
C THR A 327 -11.77 6.10 -5.48
N ILE A 328 -12.47 7.11 -5.98
CA ILE A 328 -12.40 8.48 -5.42
C ILE A 328 -12.88 8.47 -3.96
N GLY A 329 -13.97 7.76 -3.66
CA GLY A 329 -14.47 7.63 -2.30
C GLY A 329 -13.45 7.01 -1.35
N LEU A 330 -12.84 5.88 -1.73
CA LEU A 330 -11.80 5.25 -0.93
C LEU A 330 -10.56 6.16 -0.73
N ILE A 331 -10.11 6.89 -1.77
CA ILE A 331 -9.02 7.89 -1.64
C ILE A 331 -9.40 8.99 -0.65
N VAL A 332 -10.59 9.59 -0.80
CA VAL A 332 -11.07 10.66 0.09
C VAL A 332 -11.16 10.17 1.52
N ASN A 333 -11.74 8.98 1.72
CA ASN A 333 -11.87 8.38 3.04
C ASN A 333 -10.50 8.12 3.69
N GLU A 334 -9.58 7.51 2.96
CA GLU A 334 -8.21 7.24 3.41
C GLU A 334 -7.51 8.53 3.88
N GLN A 335 -7.52 9.56 3.05
CA GLN A 335 -6.80 10.79 3.34
C GLN A 335 -7.38 11.59 4.51
N ASN A 336 -8.71 11.54 4.71
CA ASN A 336 -9.34 12.11 5.90
C ASN A 336 -9.13 11.24 7.15
N TYR A 337 -9.11 9.92 7.00
CA TYR A 337 -8.92 8.98 8.10
C TYR A 337 -7.55 9.16 8.77
N ILE A 338 -6.49 9.33 7.98
CA ILE A 338 -5.12 9.56 8.48
C ILE A 338 -4.88 11.00 8.94
N GLN A 339 -5.71 11.97 8.53
CA GLN A 339 -5.52 13.39 8.90
C GLN A 339 -5.46 13.54 10.42
N GLY A 340 -6.52 13.13 11.12
CA GLY A 340 -6.59 13.24 12.59
C GLY A 340 -5.73 12.23 13.35
N ARG A 341 -5.29 11.14 12.70
CA ARG A 341 -4.61 10.00 13.35
C ARG A 341 -3.10 9.97 13.15
N VAL A 342 -2.58 10.67 12.15
CA VAL A 342 -1.16 10.70 11.80
C VAL A 342 -0.68 12.12 11.56
N VAL A 343 -1.37 12.87 10.70
CA VAL A 343 -0.90 14.20 10.28
C VAL A 343 -1.02 15.22 11.40
N GLU A 344 -2.14 15.20 12.13
CA GLU A 344 -2.43 16.08 13.25
C GLU A 344 -2.00 15.50 14.60
N ASP A 345 -1.50 14.26 14.62
CA ASP A 345 -1.00 13.64 15.83
C ASP A 345 0.18 14.46 16.41
N PRO A 346 0.10 14.92 17.68
CA PRO A 346 1.13 15.78 18.25
C PRO A 346 2.52 15.16 18.29
N HIS A 347 2.60 13.83 18.42
CA HIS A 347 3.87 13.12 18.45
C HIS A 347 4.52 13.11 17.05
N TYR A 348 3.80 12.66 16.02
CA TYR A 348 4.34 12.64 14.66
C TYR A 348 4.60 14.03 14.10
N ARG A 349 3.71 14.99 14.36
CA ARG A 349 3.88 16.37 13.91
C ARG A 349 5.18 16.98 14.42
N LYS A 350 5.39 16.95 15.73
CA LYS A 350 6.57 17.55 16.38
C LYS A 350 7.86 16.80 16.09
N HIS A 351 7.81 15.46 16.04
CA HIS A 351 9.02 14.64 16.02
C HIS A 351 9.37 14.07 14.65
N VAL A 352 8.50 14.20 13.66
CA VAL A 352 8.73 13.74 12.29
C VAL A 352 8.42 14.84 11.28
N LEU A 353 7.16 15.25 11.13
CA LEU A 353 6.70 16.08 10.02
C LEU A 353 7.34 17.48 9.99
N GLU A 354 7.44 18.14 11.15
CA GLU A 354 8.02 19.48 11.28
C GLU A 354 9.56 19.47 11.39
N THR A 355 10.20 18.30 11.30
CA THR A 355 11.66 18.22 11.40
C THR A 355 12.34 18.65 10.10
N PRO A 356 13.50 19.35 10.17
CA PRO A 356 14.25 19.72 8.97
C PRO A 356 14.62 18.52 8.09
N ALA A 357 14.88 17.36 8.70
CA ALA A 357 15.19 16.13 7.99
C ALA A 357 14.01 15.62 7.13
N PHE A 358 12.78 15.78 7.61
CA PHE A 358 11.58 15.43 6.86
C PHE A 358 11.25 16.47 5.79
N GLN A 359 11.33 17.76 6.13
CA GLN A 359 11.08 18.86 5.19
C GLN A 359 12.10 18.89 4.03
N ALA A 360 13.35 18.46 4.28
CA ALA A 360 14.36 18.30 3.24
C ALA A 360 13.99 17.24 2.19
N GLN A 361 13.05 16.31 2.48
CA GLN A 361 12.60 15.32 1.49
C GLN A 361 11.85 15.97 0.33
N ALA A 362 11.05 17.02 0.57
CA ALA A 362 10.43 17.79 -0.49
C ALA A 362 11.49 18.51 -1.35
N VAL A 363 12.46 19.15 -0.70
CA VAL A 363 13.59 19.85 -1.37
C VAL A 363 14.44 18.89 -2.23
N LEU A 364 14.67 17.67 -1.74
CA LEU A 364 15.39 16.62 -2.46
C LEU A 364 14.50 15.82 -3.43
N GLN A 365 13.20 16.13 -3.50
CA GLN A 365 12.19 15.44 -4.29
C GLN A 365 12.15 13.93 -4.01
N LEU A 366 12.23 13.53 -2.74
CA LEU A 366 12.24 12.12 -2.32
C LEU A 366 10.84 11.55 -2.06
N ASN A 367 9.82 12.40 -1.96
CA ASN A 367 8.42 12.02 -1.75
C ASN A 367 7.74 11.59 -3.07
N GLN A 368 8.36 10.66 -3.78
CA GLN A 368 7.88 10.21 -5.09
C GLN A 368 7.04 8.93 -4.96
N VAL A 369 5.97 8.84 -5.76
CA VAL A 369 5.29 7.57 -6.03
C VAL A 369 5.48 7.23 -7.50
N LEU A 370 6.12 6.08 -7.73
CA LEU A 370 6.63 5.65 -9.02
C LEU A 370 5.93 4.37 -9.47
N PHE A 371 5.64 4.28 -10.76
CA PHE A 371 5.13 3.09 -11.42
C PHE A 371 6.02 2.74 -12.63
N PRO A 372 6.63 1.55 -12.65
CA PRO A 372 7.45 1.10 -13.77
C PRO A 372 6.59 0.75 -14.97
N TYR A 373 6.97 1.20 -16.16
CA TYR A 373 6.30 0.87 -17.42
C TYR A 373 7.32 0.56 -18.52
N ARG A 374 6.88 -0.09 -19.60
CA ARG A 374 7.74 -0.37 -20.76
C ARG A 374 7.58 0.76 -21.76
N SER A 375 8.67 1.44 -22.06
CA SER A 375 8.66 2.47 -23.09
C SER A 375 8.78 1.77 -24.43
N SER A 376 7.77 1.92 -25.29
CA SER A 376 7.89 1.49 -26.68
C SER A 376 8.82 2.50 -27.37
N GLY A 377 10.07 2.13 -27.60
CA GLY A 377 10.95 2.90 -28.48
C GLY A 377 10.36 2.99 -29.90
N PRO A 378 10.78 3.98 -30.72
CA PRO A 378 10.29 4.13 -32.10
C PRO A 378 10.60 2.93 -33.01
N ASP A 379 11.57 2.10 -32.65
CA ASP A 379 11.90 0.86 -33.34
C ASP A 379 11.30 -0.33 -32.57
N GLY A 380 10.06 -0.66 -32.88
CA GLY A 380 9.30 -1.76 -32.27
C GLY A 380 9.81 -3.14 -32.65
N ASP A 381 11.06 -3.47 -32.29
CA ASP A 381 11.57 -4.84 -32.42
C ASP A 381 11.51 -5.54 -31.07
N SER A 382 10.33 -6.08 -30.77
CA SER A 382 10.11 -7.05 -29.70
C SER A 382 10.76 -8.39 -30.05
N THR A 383 12.08 -8.47 -30.06
CA THR A 383 12.78 -9.75 -30.16
C THR A 383 12.79 -10.44 -28.80
N GLY A 384 11.94 -11.45 -28.64
CA GLY A 384 12.28 -12.71 -27.97
C GLY A 384 12.47 -12.72 -26.45
N ALA A 385 11.47 -13.31 -25.77
CA ALA A 385 11.55 -14.24 -24.64
C ALA A 385 12.63 -14.09 -23.53
N ALA A 386 12.14 -14.11 -22.29
CA ALA A 386 12.80 -14.63 -21.08
C ALA A 386 13.85 -13.78 -20.34
N ALA A 387 13.85 -12.46 -20.49
CA ALA A 387 14.42 -11.56 -19.48
C ALA A 387 13.30 -11.03 -18.57
N ALA A 388 13.57 -10.83 -17.28
CA ALA A 388 12.61 -10.26 -16.32
C ALA A 388 11.94 -8.99 -16.88
N PRO A 389 10.68 -8.67 -16.52
CA PRO A 389 9.98 -7.50 -17.04
C PRO A 389 10.66 -6.24 -16.51
N GLN A 390 11.73 -5.81 -17.18
CA GLN A 390 12.47 -4.61 -16.84
C GLN A 390 11.73 -3.45 -17.47
N ALA A 391 11.34 -2.49 -16.63
CA ALA A 391 10.74 -1.27 -17.09
C ALA A 391 11.81 -0.37 -17.73
N ASP A 392 11.47 0.22 -18.87
CA ASP A 392 12.33 1.15 -19.60
C ASP A 392 12.12 2.59 -19.14
N GLY A 393 11.07 2.85 -18.35
CA GLY A 393 10.76 4.15 -17.78
C GLY A 393 9.90 4.10 -16.52
N LEU A 394 9.75 5.26 -15.90
CA LEU A 394 8.99 5.49 -14.68
C LEU A 394 7.97 6.59 -14.93
N VAL A 395 6.70 6.27 -14.71
CA VAL A 395 5.65 7.29 -14.57
C VAL A 395 5.33 7.50 -13.10
N GLY A 396 4.92 8.69 -12.72
CA GLY A 396 4.57 8.95 -11.34
C GLY A 396 4.45 10.42 -11.00
N LEU A 397 4.47 10.71 -9.71
CA LEU A 397 4.28 12.04 -9.17
C LEU A 397 5.16 12.27 -7.94
N ILE A 398 5.41 13.54 -7.66
CA ILE A 398 6.12 14.03 -6.48
C ILE A 398 5.12 14.77 -5.61
N LEU A 399 5.05 14.42 -4.32
CA LEU A 399 4.21 15.10 -3.34
C LEU A 399 5.03 16.19 -2.64
N GLU A 400 4.59 17.42 -2.73
CA GLU A 400 5.33 18.57 -2.21
C GLU A 400 5.00 18.81 -0.73
N ASP A 401 3.72 18.93 -0.38
CA ASP A 401 3.28 19.09 1.01
C ASP A 401 2.47 17.89 1.50
N PHE A 402 3.10 17.05 2.32
CA PHE A 402 2.41 15.93 2.96
C PHE A 402 1.39 16.38 4.01
N MET A 403 1.43 17.61 4.52
CA MET A 403 0.47 18.09 5.53
C MET A 403 -0.84 18.60 4.90
N ASP A 404 -0.83 18.97 3.61
CA ASP A 404 -2.02 19.46 2.90
C ASP A 404 -2.96 18.33 2.47
N LEU A 405 -4.19 18.35 2.98
CA LEU A 405 -5.21 17.34 2.68
C LEU A 405 -5.69 17.38 1.23
N ASP A 406 -5.90 18.57 0.66
CA ASP A 406 -6.38 18.73 -0.71
C ASP A 406 -5.30 18.28 -1.72
N GLU A 407 -4.03 18.54 -1.44
CA GLU A 407 -2.89 18.05 -2.21
C GLU A 407 -2.84 16.52 -2.19
N ARG A 408 -2.89 15.88 -1.02
CA ARG A 408 -2.85 14.42 -0.93
C ARG A 408 -4.01 13.74 -1.66
N ILE A 409 -5.23 14.28 -1.57
CA ILE A 409 -6.39 13.76 -2.32
C ILE A 409 -6.20 13.94 -3.84
N SER A 410 -5.72 15.11 -4.26
CA SER A 410 -5.38 15.40 -5.66
C SER A 410 -4.27 14.47 -6.17
N PHE A 411 -3.28 14.20 -5.35
CA PHE A 411 -2.17 13.29 -5.63
C PHE A 411 -2.67 11.86 -5.86
N GLY A 412 -3.46 11.32 -4.93
CA GLY A 412 -4.06 9.98 -5.07
C GLY A 412 -4.95 9.84 -6.31
N THR A 413 -5.77 10.85 -6.61
CA THR A 413 -6.63 10.84 -7.80
C THR A 413 -5.84 10.93 -9.12
N LYS A 414 -4.74 11.69 -9.16
CA LYS A 414 -3.84 11.72 -10.32
C LYS A 414 -3.09 10.40 -10.50
N LEU A 415 -2.62 9.76 -9.42
CA LEU A 415 -2.05 8.41 -9.49
C LEU A 415 -3.06 7.39 -10.03
N TYR A 416 -4.33 7.49 -9.63
CA TYR A 416 -5.40 6.69 -10.20
C TYR A 416 -5.56 6.91 -11.71
N ALA A 417 -5.49 8.17 -12.17
CA ALA A 417 -5.51 8.50 -13.59
C ALA A 417 -4.27 7.99 -14.35
N ILE A 418 -3.11 7.88 -13.72
CA ILE A 418 -1.93 7.24 -14.33
C ILE A 418 -2.22 5.75 -14.57
N LEU A 419 -2.74 5.03 -13.58
CA LEU A 419 -2.95 3.58 -13.67
C LEU A 419 -4.12 3.18 -14.58
N PHE A 420 -5.18 3.98 -14.66
CA PHE A 420 -6.42 3.60 -15.37
C PHE A 420 -6.80 4.56 -16.51
N GLY A 421 -6.21 5.76 -16.55
CA GLY A 421 -6.43 6.76 -17.60
C GLY A 421 -5.39 6.74 -18.72
N LEU A 422 -4.13 6.38 -18.45
CA LEU A 422 -3.10 6.26 -19.50
C LEU A 422 -3.20 4.92 -20.22
N ALA A 423 -3.46 4.96 -21.53
CA ALA A 423 -3.41 3.78 -22.38
C ALA A 423 -1.95 3.24 -22.44
N GLY A 424 -1.77 1.91 -22.36
CA GLY A 424 -0.46 1.26 -22.38
C GLY A 424 0.21 1.22 -20.99
N ALA A 425 0.60 2.38 -20.44
CA ALA A 425 1.35 2.44 -19.18
C ALA A 425 0.67 1.68 -18.03
N GLY A 426 -0.64 1.83 -17.84
CA GLY A 426 -1.38 1.10 -16.81
C GLY A 426 -1.32 -0.44 -16.97
N GLU A 427 -1.23 -0.93 -18.21
CA GLU A 427 -1.12 -2.37 -18.48
C GLU A 427 0.28 -2.89 -18.17
N ASP A 428 1.32 -2.13 -18.50
CA ASP A 428 2.69 -2.50 -18.15
C ASP A 428 2.92 -2.50 -16.65
N VAL A 429 2.31 -1.55 -15.92
CA VAL A 429 2.36 -1.54 -14.46
C VAL A 429 1.66 -2.78 -13.88
N ARG A 430 0.55 -3.25 -14.48
CA ARG A 430 -0.09 -4.52 -14.08
C ARG A 430 0.82 -5.73 -14.33
N ARG A 431 1.50 -5.77 -15.47
CA ARG A 431 2.47 -6.83 -15.78
C ARG A 431 3.65 -6.83 -14.81
N PHE A 432 4.16 -5.64 -14.47
CA PHE A 432 5.18 -5.46 -13.43
C PHE A 432 4.71 -6.03 -12.10
N ALA A 433 3.53 -5.63 -11.63
CA ALA A 433 2.96 -6.11 -10.36
C ALA A 433 2.76 -7.62 -10.33
N ALA A 434 2.39 -8.23 -11.46
CA ALA A 434 2.21 -9.67 -11.61
C ALA A 434 3.54 -10.44 -11.66
N GLY A 435 4.58 -9.87 -12.27
CA GLY A 435 5.86 -10.53 -12.49
C GLY A 435 6.85 -10.39 -11.34
N ILE A 436 6.75 -9.35 -10.52
CA ILE A 436 7.72 -9.04 -9.48
C ILE A 436 7.04 -9.02 -8.09
N PRO A 437 7.30 -10.02 -7.23
CA PRO A 437 6.84 -10.01 -5.84
C PRO A 437 7.35 -8.79 -5.08
N HIS A 438 6.52 -8.22 -4.21
CA HIS A 438 6.92 -7.10 -3.36
C HIS A 438 7.69 -7.61 -2.14
N THR A 439 8.89 -7.08 -1.93
CA THR A 439 9.77 -7.35 -0.78
C THR A 439 9.95 -6.12 0.11
N GLY A 440 9.49 -4.96 -0.34
CA GLY A 440 9.83 -3.68 0.27
C GLY A 440 11.19 -3.15 -0.16
N SER A 441 11.95 -3.83 -1.02
CA SER A 441 13.22 -3.34 -1.53
C SER A 441 13.04 -2.48 -2.77
N ARG A 442 13.84 -1.43 -2.95
CA ARG A 442 13.94 -0.73 -4.24
C ARG A 442 14.44 -1.63 -5.37
N SER A 443 15.13 -2.73 -5.05
CA SER A 443 15.58 -3.69 -6.06
C SER A 443 14.42 -4.40 -6.76
N ASP A 444 13.20 -4.38 -6.20
CA ASP A 444 11.98 -4.82 -6.89
C ASP A 444 11.71 -3.95 -8.13
N TYR A 445 12.00 -2.65 -8.06
CA TYR A 445 11.75 -1.69 -9.14
C TYR A 445 12.94 -1.55 -10.08
N TRP A 446 14.16 -1.55 -9.52
CA TRP A 446 15.35 -1.12 -10.23
C TRP A 446 16.58 -1.99 -9.90
N PRO A 447 16.55 -3.31 -10.24
CA PRO A 447 17.58 -4.28 -9.85
C PRO A 447 18.95 -4.02 -10.48
N GLN A 448 19.04 -3.22 -11.54
CA GLN A 448 20.31 -2.80 -12.13
C GLN A 448 21.03 -1.71 -11.30
N VAL A 449 20.29 -0.96 -10.47
CA VAL A 449 20.85 0.08 -9.59
C VAL A 449 20.92 -0.37 -8.14
N PHE A 450 19.94 -1.15 -7.66
CA PHE A 450 19.84 -1.57 -6.26
C PHE A 450 20.10 -3.07 -6.07
N ALA A 451 20.51 -3.44 -4.86
CA ALA A 451 20.69 -4.82 -4.43
C ALA A 451 20.16 -5.03 -2.99
N PRO A 452 19.50 -6.17 -2.72
CA PRO A 452 18.95 -6.49 -1.39
C PRO A 452 20.01 -6.86 -0.36
N HIS A 453 21.22 -7.24 -0.79
CA HIS A 453 22.30 -7.68 0.09
C HIS A 453 23.58 -6.91 -0.20
N ARG A 454 24.33 -6.60 0.87
CA ARG A 454 25.68 -6.03 0.76
C ARG A 454 26.68 -7.12 0.36
N LYS A 455 27.57 -6.84 -0.59
CA LYS A 455 28.71 -7.71 -0.90
C LYS A 455 29.90 -7.39 -0.01
N THR A 456 30.07 -6.11 0.35
CA THR A 456 31.15 -5.63 1.19
C THR A 456 30.63 -4.81 2.38
N PRO A 457 31.36 -4.80 3.51
CA PRO A 457 31.03 -3.92 4.63
C PRO A 457 31.02 -2.43 4.21
N PRO A 458 30.23 -1.58 4.89
CA PRO A 458 30.15 -0.15 4.54
C PRO A 458 31.53 0.52 4.57
N VAL A 459 32.01 0.99 3.42
CA VAL A 459 33.27 1.73 3.33
C VAL A 459 33.08 3.13 3.91
N ARG A 460 34.07 3.60 4.69
CA ARG A 460 34.03 4.87 5.43
C ARG A 460 33.82 6.09 4.51
N PHE A 461 34.37 6.05 3.29
CA PHE A 461 34.18 7.07 2.24
C PHE A 461 33.83 6.40 0.91
N PRO A 462 32.55 6.29 0.55
CA PRO A 462 32.19 5.82 -0.78
C PRO A 462 32.65 6.85 -1.81
N LYS A 463 33.12 6.38 -2.96
CA LYS A 463 33.20 7.23 -4.15
C LYS A 463 31.79 7.38 -4.70
N GLU A 464 31.58 8.34 -5.60
CA GLU A 464 30.37 8.37 -6.41
C GLU A 464 30.21 7.02 -7.14
N ARG A 465 29.02 6.45 -7.03
CA ARG A 465 28.60 5.18 -7.62
C ARG A 465 27.50 5.38 -8.64
N LEU A 466 26.85 6.55 -8.69
CA LEU A 466 25.81 6.86 -9.66
C LEU A 466 26.33 7.75 -10.81
N GLU A 467 25.99 7.36 -12.04
CA GLU A 467 26.23 8.12 -13.26
C GLU A 467 24.96 8.08 -14.13
N GLY A 468 24.34 9.24 -14.36
CA GLY A 468 23.01 9.31 -14.98
C GLY A 468 21.98 8.49 -14.20
N CYS A 469 21.32 7.56 -14.88
CA CYS A 469 20.35 6.63 -14.31
C CYS A 469 20.94 5.25 -13.97
N GLY A 470 22.27 5.11 -14.03
CA GLY A 470 22.98 3.84 -13.84
C GLY A 470 24.00 3.88 -12.72
N VAL A 471 24.65 2.74 -12.52
CA VAL A 471 25.79 2.58 -11.61
C VAL A 471 27.08 2.68 -12.42
N VAL A 472 28.06 3.44 -11.91
CA VAL A 472 29.40 3.57 -12.51
C VAL A 472 30.01 2.19 -12.72
N LYS A 473 30.58 1.94 -13.91
CA LYS A 473 31.18 0.63 -14.25
C LYS A 473 32.21 0.20 -13.20
N GLY A 474 32.01 -0.99 -12.64
CA GLY A 474 32.88 -1.56 -11.59
C GLY A 474 32.50 -1.17 -10.15
N SER A 475 31.54 -0.26 -9.96
CA SER A 475 30.96 0.03 -8.65
C SER A 475 29.92 -1.02 -8.25
N GLU A 476 29.78 -1.26 -6.96
CA GLU A 476 28.67 -2.07 -6.44
C GLU A 476 27.32 -1.36 -6.64
N ARG A 477 26.22 -2.12 -6.71
CA ARG A 477 24.84 -1.61 -6.68
C ARG A 477 24.43 -1.12 -5.29
N LEU A 478 23.58 -0.10 -5.22
CA LEU A 478 23.15 0.53 -3.98
C LEU A 478 22.39 -0.45 -3.09
N TYR A 479 22.71 -0.46 -1.81
CA TYR A 479 22.03 -1.31 -0.84
C TYR A 479 20.61 -0.79 -0.55
N SER A 480 19.62 -1.65 -0.78
CA SER A 480 18.22 -1.46 -0.37
C SER A 480 17.68 -2.80 0.10
N PRO A 481 17.63 -3.08 1.42
CA PRO A 481 17.24 -4.39 1.94
C PRO A 481 15.77 -4.73 1.69
N ALA A 482 15.41 -6.00 1.89
CA ALA A 482 14.00 -6.38 2.06
C ALA A 482 13.47 -5.85 3.40
N LEU A 483 12.15 -5.66 3.51
CA LEU A 483 11.53 -5.08 4.71
C LEU A 483 11.80 -5.94 5.95
N ALA A 484 11.64 -7.26 5.84
CA ALA A 484 11.84 -8.20 6.95
C ALA A 484 13.28 -8.20 7.49
N ASP A 485 14.27 -7.87 6.65
CA ASP A 485 15.67 -7.75 7.06
C ASP A 485 15.99 -6.38 7.68
N ALA A 486 15.22 -5.35 7.31
CA ALA A 486 15.43 -3.98 7.74
C ALA A 486 14.72 -3.63 9.06
N TRP A 487 13.52 -4.19 9.25
CA TRP A 487 12.59 -3.81 10.29
C TRP A 487 11.78 -5.04 10.76
N PRO A 488 11.70 -5.30 12.09
CA PRO A 488 10.79 -6.31 12.60
C PRO A 488 9.33 -5.85 12.46
N ASP A 489 8.41 -6.82 12.35
CA ASP A 489 6.97 -6.55 12.42
C ASP A 489 6.64 -5.80 13.71
N ARG A 490 5.79 -4.78 13.61
CA ARG A 490 5.36 -3.98 14.76
C ARG A 490 3.86 -4.11 14.97
N PRO A 491 3.40 -4.25 16.23
CA PRO A 491 1.98 -4.19 16.52
C PRO A 491 1.45 -2.80 16.17
N VAL A 492 0.27 -2.78 15.56
CA VAL A 492 -0.44 -1.55 15.21
C VAL A 492 -1.36 -1.23 16.39
N THR A 493 -1.25 -0.03 16.94
CA THR A 493 -2.16 0.43 17.99
C THR A 493 -3.56 0.59 17.42
N ASP A 494 -4.57 0.14 18.16
CA ASP A 494 -5.96 0.34 17.76
C ASP A 494 -6.25 1.85 17.59
N PRO A 495 -6.83 2.26 16.45
CA PRO A 495 -7.11 3.66 16.20
C PRO A 495 -8.17 4.19 17.17
N ALA A 496 -8.10 5.49 17.46
CA ALA A 496 -9.18 6.18 18.14
C ALA A 496 -10.51 5.98 17.39
N VAL A 497 -11.56 5.60 18.12
CA VAL A 497 -12.88 5.32 17.56
C VAL A 497 -13.65 6.63 17.41
N HIS A 498 -13.51 7.28 16.27
CA HIS A 498 -14.30 8.44 15.87
C HIS A 498 -14.46 8.48 14.35
N ASP A 499 -15.62 8.93 13.89
CA ASP A 499 -15.88 9.19 12.47
C ASP A 499 -15.42 10.60 12.12
N TRP A 500 -14.73 10.76 11.00
CA TRP A 500 -14.27 12.05 10.48
C TRP A 500 -15.37 12.76 9.66
N CYS A 501 -16.37 12.02 9.18
CA CYS A 501 -17.41 12.55 8.29
C CYS A 501 -18.47 13.36 9.08
N GLY A 502 -18.32 14.68 9.07
CA GLY A 502 -19.27 15.61 9.71
C GLY A 502 -20.22 16.36 8.75
N GLY A 503 -20.15 16.13 7.43
CA GLY A 503 -20.93 16.93 6.47
C GLY A 503 -20.79 16.44 5.03
N THR A 504 -21.07 17.30 4.05
CA THR A 504 -21.04 16.96 2.61
C THR A 504 -19.90 17.64 1.84
N SER A 505 -19.03 18.38 2.53
CA SER A 505 -17.97 19.20 1.90
C SER A 505 -16.95 18.38 1.11
N MET A 506 -16.78 17.10 1.41
CA MET A 506 -15.90 16.16 0.70
C MET A 506 -16.43 15.78 -0.70
N LEU A 507 -17.72 16.01 -0.99
CA LEU A 507 -18.28 15.75 -2.32
C LEU A 507 -17.64 16.63 -3.41
N ARG A 508 -16.95 17.72 -3.00
CA ARG A 508 -16.15 18.55 -3.90
C ARG A 508 -15.07 17.78 -4.64
N TYR A 509 -14.60 16.64 -4.13
CA TYR A 509 -13.55 15.81 -4.74
C TYR A 509 -14.06 14.88 -5.84
N PHE A 510 -15.37 14.67 -5.96
CA PHE A 510 -15.99 13.80 -6.98
C PHE A 510 -16.08 14.50 -8.34
N ARG A 511 -14.91 14.88 -8.88
CA ARG A 511 -14.76 15.54 -10.17
C ARG A 511 -14.13 14.58 -11.17
N SER A 512 -14.29 14.88 -12.45
CA SER A 512 -13.60 14.11 -13.49
C SER A 512 -12.10 14.38 -13.44
N ILE A 513 -11.29 13.33 -13.63
CA ILE A 513 -9.84 13.36 -13.48
C ILE A 513 -9.19 13.13 -14.85
N GLN A 514 -8.12 13.88 -15.13
CA GLN A 514 -7.26 13.66 -16.28
C GLN A 514 -5.87 13.21 -15.82
N ALA A 515 -5.16 12.50 -16.68
CA ALA A 515 -3.79 12.15 -16.41
C ALA A 515 -2.96 13.44 -16.23
N PRO A 516 -2.04 13.46 -15.25
CA PRO A 516 -1.17 14.61 -15.03
C PRO A 516 -0.19 14.79 -16.19
N PHE A 517 0.35 16.00 -16.33
CA PHE A 517 1.41 16.30 -17.28
C PHE A 517 2.41 17.30 -16.64
N PRO A 518 3.73 17.06 -16.74
CA PRO A 518 4.38 15.84 -17.24
C PRO A 518 4.09 14.63 -16.33
N VAL A 519 4.28 13.42 -16.86
CA VAL A 519 3.97 12.15 -16.14
C VAL A 519 5.12 11.17 -16.13
N GLU A 520 5.98 11.23 -17.15
CA GLU A 520 7.28 10.56 -17.18
C GLU A 520 8.24 11.32 -16.25
N ILE A 521 8.85 10.60 -15.31
CA ILE A 521 9.72 11.18 -14.28
C ILE A 521 11.02 10.38 -14.07
N THR A 522 11.46 9.62 -15.07
CA THR A 522 12.68 8.80 -14.97
C THR A 522 13.88 9.66 -14.65
N HIS A 523 14.12 10.75 -15.40
CA HIS A 523 15.29 11.58 -15.13
C HIS A 523 15.17 12.37 -13.83
N GLU A 524 13.96 12.77 -13.42
CA GLU A 524 13.73 13.39 -12.11
C GLU A 524 14.12 12.43 -10.98
N GLN A 525 13.81 11.14 -11.11
CA GLN A 525 14.23 10.15 -10.12
C GLN A 525 15.75 9.94 -10.11
N CYS A 526 16.39 9.89 -11.28
CA CYS A 526 17.86 9.78 -11.36
C CYS A 526 18.54 11.00 -10.72
N LEU A 527 17.98 12.19 -10.93
CA LEU A 527 18.42 13.42 -10.28
C LEU A 527 18.26 13.36 -8.77
N ALA A 528 17.11 12.90 -8.26
CA ALA A 528 16.85 12.77 -6.84
C ALA A 528 17.86 11.82 -6.16
N LEU A 529 18.12 10.66 -6.77
CA LEU A 529 19.15 9.73 -6.29
C LEU A 529 20.55 10.34 -6.32
N LYS A 530 20.89 11.10 -7.38
CA LYS A 530 22.19 11.78 -7.45
C LYS A 530 22.34 12.86 -6.40
N LYS A 531 21.30 13.67 -6.16
CA LYS A 531 21.27 14.66 -5.07
C LYS A 531 21.48 13.98 -3.72
N LEU A 532 20.81 12.84 -3.49
CA LEU A 532 20.91 12.06 -2.27
C LEU A 532 22.31 11.49 -2.06
N GLU A 533 22.95 10.96 -3.11
CA GLU A 533 24.35 10.51 -3.07
C GLU A 533 25.29 11.66 -2.72
N LEU A 534 25.17 12.80 -3.43
CA LEU A 534 26.03 13.96 -3.20
C LEU A 534 25.86 14.51 -1.79
N ALA A 535 24.63 14.58 -1.27
CA ALA A 535 24.37 14.96 0.10
C ALA A 535 25.04 13.99 1.10
N ALA A 536 24.92 12.67 0.87
CA ALA A 536 25.52 11.65 1.73
C ALA A 536 27.06 11.68 1.70
N LEU A 537 27.66 12.05 0.56
CA LEU A 537 29.10 12.27 0.42
C LEU A 537 29.56 13.58 1.07
N ALA A 538 28.76 14.63 0.96
CA ALA A 538 29.00 15.95 1.54
C ALA A 538 28.73 16.00 3.06
N GLY A 539 28.16 14.93 3.64
CA GLY A 539 27.68 14.76 5.02
C GLY A 539 28.70 14.93 6.17
N LYS A 540 29.49 16.01 6.11
CA LYS A 540 30.03 16.79 7.24
C LYS A 540 29.26 18.09 7.48
N LEU A 541 28.15 18.36 6.77
CA LEU A 541 27.46 19.65 6.88
C LEU A 541 26.30 19.68 7.88
N ILE A 542 25.76 18.54 8.35
CA ILE A 542 24.73 18.54 9.40
C ILE A 542 24.89 17.30 10.29
N SER A 543 25.77 17.39 11.27
CA SER A 543 25.61 16.70 12.55
C SER A 543 25.97 17.73 13.62
N PRO A 544 25.25 17.79 14.74
CA PRO A 544 25.62 18.69 15.84
C PRO A 544 27.03 18.39 16.36
#